data_AF-A0A6C0IN15-F1
#
_entry.id   AF-A0A6C0IN15-F1
#
_cell.length_a   1.000
_cell.length_b   1.000
_cell.length_c   1.000
_cell.angle_alpha   90.00
_cell.angle_beta   90.00
_cell.angle_gamma   90.00
#
_symmetry.space_group_name_H-M   'P 1'
#
loop_
_entity.id
_entity.type
_entity.pdbx_description
1 polymer ?
#
loop_
_entity_poly.entity_id
_entity_poly.type
_entity_poly.pdbx_seq_one_letter_code
_entity_poly.pdbx_strand_id
1 'polypeptide(L)'
;MREKLETKYHTEREDICNRLITILELDENHSILLNVLENDTDKQIKILDMKNEIQKYFAVSCLTPFKPNATCKRPYINILRGILRKQGYTFEASPILIGFENGKSISTSKYRIFRNK
;
A
#
# COMPACT_ATOMS: atom_id res chain seq x y z
N MET A 1 12.73 8.10 29.13
CA MET A 1 11.69 8.35 28.11
C MET A 1 11.80 7.22 27.09
N ARG A 2 10.75 6.42 26.85
CA ARG A 2 10.83 5.33 25.87
C ARG A 2 10.85 5.96 24.47
N GLU A 3 11.98 5.90 23.79
CA GLU A 3 12.08 6.40 22.42
C GLU A 3 11.05 5.70 21.55
N LYS A 4 10.32 6.48 20.76
CA LYS A 4 9.30 5.92 19.86
C LYS A 4 10.01 5.16 18.74
N LEU A 5 9.48 3.99 18.36
CA LEU A 5 10.02 3.19 17.25
C LEU A 5 10.19 3.99 15.95
N GLU A 6 9.35 5.01 15.74
CA GLU A 6 9.43 5.94 14.61
C GLU A 6 10.74 6.72 14.55
N THR A 7 11.30 7.10 15.69
CA THR A 7 12.54 7.87 15.77
C THR A 7 13.77 6.96 15.70
N LYS A 8 13.65 5.73 16.20
CA LYS A 8 14.76 4.77 16.24
C LYS A 8 15.06 4.12 14.89
N TYR A 9 14.04 3.80 14.11
CA TYR A 9 14.17 3.07 12.85
C TYR A 9 13.74 3.91 11.64
N HIS A 10 14.06 5.21 11.67
CA HIS A 10 13.63 6.12 10.61
C HIS A 10 14.14 5.65 9.24
N THR A 11 15.41 5.27 9.15
CA THR A 11 16.04 4.85 7.89
C THR A 11 15.42 3.56 7.34
N GLU A 12 15.24 2.55 8.18
CA GLU A 12 14.65 1.26 7.77
C GLU A 12 13.19 1.40 7.37
N ARG A 13 12.45 2.28 8.06
CA ARG A 13 11.06 2.58 7.70
C ARG A 13 10.97 3.29 6.35
N GLU A 14 11.88 4.22 6.06
CA GLU A 14 11.96 4.85 4.74
C GLU A 14 12.38 3.85 3.65
N ASP A 15 13.33 2.94 3.92
CA ASP A 15 13.71 1.86 2.99
C ASP A 15 12.52 0.97 2.64
N ILE A 16 11.75 0.54 3.64
CA ILE A 16 10.52 -0.23 3.43
C ILE A 16 9.53 0.52 2.55
N CYS A 17 9.31 1.82 2.81
CA CYS A 17 8.41 2.62 1.98
C CYS A 17 8.92 2.76 0.55
N ASN A 18 10.22 2.97 0.34
CA ASN A 18 10.83 3.03 -0.98
C ASN A 18 10.67 1.71 -1.72
N ARG A 19 10.94 0.57 -1.07
CA ARG A 19 10.74 -0.76 -1.65
C ARG A 19 9.28 -1.01 -2.05
N LEU A 20 8.32 -0.63 -1.20
CA LEU A 20 6.89 -0.73 -1.52
C LEU A 20 6.52 0.12 -2.74
N ILE A 21 7.05 1.35 -2.85
CA ILE A 21 6.82 2.23 -4.00
C ILE A 21 7.47 1.65 -5.26
N THR A 22 8.68 1.09 -5.16
CA THR A 22 9.36 0.42 -6.28
C THR A 22 8.57 -0.79 -6.78
N ILE A 23 8.02 -1.62 -5.88
CA ILE A 23 7.16 -2.76 -6.28
C ILE A 23 5.90 -2.28 -7.00
N LEU A 24 5.34 -1.14 -6.59
CA LEU A 24 4.16 -0.58 -7.22
C LEU A 24 4.43 -0.04 -8.63
N GLU A 25 5.68 0.27 -8.98
CA GLU A 25 6.04 0.83 -10.29
C GLU A 25 5.10 1.99 -10.69
N LEU A 26 5.00 2.99 -9.81
CA LEU A 26 4.08 4.11 -9.99
C LEU A 26 4.38 4.86 -11.30
N ASP A 27 3.32 5.36 -11.96
CA ASP A 27 3.48 6.20 -13.16
C ASP A 27 4.08 7.57 -12.82
N GLU A 28 4.36 8.40 -13.84
CA GLU A 28 4.92 9.75 -13.69
C GLU A 28 4.13 10.64 -12.72
N ASN A 29 2.82 10.41 -12.59
CA ASN A 29 1.92 11.10 -11.66
C ASN A 29 1.83 10.44 -10.28
N HIS A 30 2.76 9.53 -9.98
CA HIS A 30 2.80 8.73 -8.75
C HIS A 30 1.49 7.98 -8.51
N SER A 31 0.88 7.44 -9.57
CA SER A 31 -0.39 6.73 -9.48
C SER A 31 -0.28 5.29 -9.99
N ILE A 32 -1.28 4.50 -9.63
CA ILE A 32 -1.46 3.12 -10.10
C ILE A 32 -2.95 2.80 -10.17
N LEU A 33 -3.33 1.94 -11.12
CA LEU A 33 -4.68 1.41 -11.21
C LEU A 33 -4.84 0.17 -10.35
N LEU A 34 -5.90 0.12 -9.54
CA LEU A 34 -6.26 -1.05 -8.75
C LEU A 34 -6.39 -2.30 -9.62
N ASN A 35 -7.01 -2.20 -10.80
CA ASN A 35 -7.16 -3.33 -11.71
C ASN A 35 -5.80 -3.91 -12.15
N VAL A 36 -4.79 -3.05 -12.39
CA VAL A 36 -3.45 -3.50 -12.76
C VAL A 36 -2.82 -4.27 -11.59
N LEU A 37 -2.94 -3.74 -10.37
CA LEU A 37 -2.42 -4.41 -9.18
C LEU A 37 -3.17 -5.70 -8.86
N GLU A 38 -4.49 -5.76 -9.09
CA GLU A 38 -5.32 -6.95 -8.88
C GLU A 38 -4.99 -8.08 -9.88
N ASN A 39 -4.58 -7.74 -11.10
CA ASN A 39 -4.15 -8.72 -12.11
C ASN A 39 -2.67 -9.13 -11.99
N ASP A 40 -1.86 -8.34 -11.27
CA ASP A 40 -0.43 -8.61 -11.07
C ASP A 40 -0.19 -9.37 -9.74
N THR A 41 -0.26 -10.70 -9.83
CA THR A 41 -0.05 -11.59 -8.68
C THR A 41 1.36 -11.49 -8.11
N ASP A 42 2.38 -11.22 -8.94
CA ASP A 42 3.78 -11.11 -8.50
C ASP A 42 3.97 -9.91 -7.58
N LYS A 43 3.43 -8.74 -7.96
CA LYS A 43 3.41 -7.54 -7.10
C LYS A 43 2.69 -7.80 -5.78
N GLN A 44 1.55 -8.48 -5.81
CA GLN A 44 0.79 -8.82 -4.60
C GLN A 44 1.60 -9.70 -3.65
N ILE A 45 2.26 -10.74 -4.16
CA ILE A 45 3.08 -11.64 -3.34
C ILE A 45 4.25 -10.89 -2.74
N LYS A 46 4.96 -10.05 -3.51
CA LYS A 46 6.08 -9.24 -3.01
C LYS A 46 5.66 -8.33 -1.84
N ILE A 47 4.51 -7.66 -1.94
CA ILE A 47 3.99 -6.82 -0.84
C ILE A 47 3.65 -7.65 0.40
N LEU A 48 3.12 -8.86 0.22
CA LEU A 48 2.75 -9.74 1.32
C LEU A 48 3.97 -10.35 2.01
N ASP A 49 5.02 -10.67 1.26
CA ASP A 49 6.27 -11.21 1.80
C ASP A 49 6.95 -10.21 2.74
N MET A 50 6.86 -8.91 2.42
CA MET A 50 7.38 -7.84 3.26
C MET A 50 6.70 -7.72 4.64
N LYS A 51 5.60 -8.42 4.92
CA LYS A 51 4.90 -8.36 6.22
C LYS A 51 5.84 -8.61 7.40
N ASN A 52 6.69 -9.62 7.31
CA ASN A 52 7.61 -9.97 8.41
C ASN A 52 8.58 -8.83 8.73
N GLU A 53 9.09 -8.15 7.70
CA GLU A 53 9.98 -7.00 7.87
C GLU A 53 9.23 -5.79 8.42
N ILE A 54 8.06 -5.50 7.85
CA ILE A 54 7.20 -4.39 8.28
C ILE A 54 6.84 -4.53 9.76
N GLN A 55 6.53 -5.73 10.24
CA GLN A 55 6.17 -5.96 11.64
C GLN A 55 7.31 -5.69 12.63
N LYS A 56 8.58 -5.73 12.19
CA LYS A 56 9.74 -5.41 13.04
C LYS A 56 9.87 -3.92 13.31
N TYR A 57 9.53 -3.08 12.33
CA TYR A 57 9.80 -1.64 12.37
C TYR A 57 8.54 -0.76 12.49
N PHE A 58 7.36 -1.32 12.20
CA PHE A 58 6.09 -0.62 12.28
C PHE A 58 5.15 -1.24 13.31
N ALA A 59 4.40 -0.38 14.02
CA ALA A 59 3.29 -0.83 14.86
C ALA A 59 2.11 -1.29 13.98
N VAL A 60 2.04 -2.57 13.65
CA VAL A 60 1.04 -3.16 12.73
C VAL A 60 -0.21 -3.72 13.41
N SER A 61 -0.33 -3.61 14.73
CA SER A 61 -1.46 -4.16 15.50
C SER A 61 -2.84 -3.66 15.05
N CYS A 62 -2.91 -2.43 14.51
CA CYS A 62 -4.13 -1.85 13.96
C CYS A 62 -4.44 -2.30 12.52
N LEU A 63 -3.48 -2.92 11.82
CA LEU A 63 -3.64 -3.33 10.42
C LEU A 63 -4.26 -4.72 10.34
N THR A 64 -5.45 -4.80 9.75
CA THR A 64 -6.21 -6.05 9.55
C THR A 64 -5.37 -7.20 8.96
N PRO A 65 -4.49 -6.98 7.95
CA PRO A 65 -3.71 -8.07 7.34
C PRO A 65 -2.74 -8.77 8.29
N PHE A 66 -2.40 -8.16 9.43
CA PHE A 66 -1.48 -8.71 10.43
C PHE A 66 -2.21 -9.40 11.58
N LYS A 67 -3.55 -9.39 11.57
CA LYS A 67 -4.37 -10.07 12.58
C LYS A 67 -4.64 -11.51 12.12
N PRO A 68 -4.37 -12.52 12.96
CA PRO A 68 -4.50 -13.93 12.58
C PRO A 68 -5.93 -14.34 12.21
N ASN A 69 -6.93 -13.73 12.84
CA ASN A 69 -8.35 -14.09 12.66
C ASN A 69 -9.14 -13.12 11.78
N ALA A 70 -8.47 -12.22 11.05
CA ALA A 70 -9.16 -11.19 10.29
C ALA A 70 -9.17 -11.48 8.79
N THR A 71 -10.35 -11.52 8.21
CA THR A 71 -10.53 -11.60 6.76
C THR A 71 -10.36 -10.23 6.13
N CYS A 72 -9.37 -10.11 5.24
CA CYS A 72 -9.12 -8.89 4.47
C CYS A 72 -9.18 -9.22 2.98
N LYS A 73 -10.15 -8.64 2.26
CA LYS A 73 -10.33 -8.89 0.81
C LYS A 73 -9.11 -8.46 -0.02
N ARG A 74 -8.41 -7.41 0.41
CA ARG A 74 -7.24 -6.82 -0.29
C ARG A 74 -6.12 -6.53 0.71
N PRO A 75 -5.41 -7.57 1.17
CA PRO A 75 -4.41 -7.41 2.23
C PRO A 75 -3.25 -6.52 1.80
N TYR A 76 -2.80 -6.62 0.55
CA TYR A 76 -1.72 -5.80 -0.02
C TYR A 76 -2.06 -4.30 -0.02
N ILE A 77 -3.26 -3.88 -0.43
CA ILE A 77 -3.69 -2.47 -0.37
C ILE A 77 -3.72 -1.95 1.07
N ASN A 78 -4.21 -2.76 2.00
CA ASN A 78 -4.33 -2.33 3.38
C ASN A 78 -2.96 -2.20 4.06
N ILE A 79 -2.00 -3.06 3.71
CA ILE A 79 -0.57 -2.90 4.07
C ILE A 79 -0.04 -1.59 3.51
N LEU A 80 -0.11 -1.40 2.19
CA LEU A 80 0.42 -0.19 1.52
C LEU A 80 -0.14 1.08 2.15
N ARG A 81 -1.47 1.22 2.19
CA ARG A 81 -2.15 2.38 2.76
C ARG A 81 -1.78 2.58 4.23
N GLY A 82 -1.68 1.50 5.01
CA GLY A 82 -1.38 1.56 6.44
C GLY A 82 0.06 1.98 6.75
N ILE A 83 1.02 1.46 5.98
CA ILE A 83 2.46 1.71 6.17
C ILE A 83 2.85 3.07 5.61
N LEU A 84 2.42 3.39 4.39
CA LEU A 84 2.72 4.66 3.74
C LEU A 84 2.17 5.85 4.56
N ARG A 85 0.94 5.75 5.09
CA ARG A 85 0.38 6.80 5.97
C ARG A 85 1.18 7.01 7.25
N LYS A 86 1.81 5.96 7.79
CA LYS A 86 2.67 6.08 8.99
C LYS A 86 3.97 6.84 8.72
N GLN A 87 4.40 6.97 7.46
CA GLN A 87 5.53 7.81 7.02
C GLN A 87 5.09 9.13 6.39
N GLY A 88 3.83 9.54 6.55
CA GLY A 88 3.33 10.82 6.06
C GLY A 88 3.00 10.85 4.56
N TYR A 89 2.93 9.69 3.90
CA TYR A 89 2.39 9.63 2.54
C TYR A 89 0.87 9.71 2.57
N THR A 90 0.33 10.46 1.62
CA THR A 90 -1.07 10.51 1.26
C THR A 90 -1.36 9.41 0.25
N PHE A 91 -2.42 8.64 0.53
CA PHE A 91 -2.91 7.58 -0.35
C PHE A 91 -4.33 7.94 -0.73
N GLU A 92 -4.48 8.58 -1.90
CA GLU A 92 -5.76 9.02 -2.45
C GLU A 92 -6.31 7.98 -3.42
N ALA A 93 -7.63 7.80 -3.41
CA ALA A 93 -8.32 6.89 -4.30
C ALA A 93 -9.36 7.68 -5.10
N SER A 94 -9.31 7.57 -6.42
CA SER A 94 -10.26 8.21 -7.32
C SER A 94 -10.87 7.15 -8.25
N PRO A 95 -12.20 7.02 -8.33
CA PRO A 95 -12.81 6.13 -9.30
C PRO A 95 -12.56 6.64 -10.72
N ILE A 96 -12.21 5.75 -11.63
CA ILE A 96 -12.07 6.04 -13.06
C ILE A 96 -12.86 5.02 -13.86
N LEU A 97 -13.45 5.46 -14.96
CA LEU A 97 -14.15 4.59 -15.90
C LEU A 97 -13.12 4.03 -16.88
N ILE A 98 -13.05 2.71 -17.01
CA ILE A 98 -12.08 2.02 -17.88
C ILE A 98 -12.73 1.40 -19.11
N GLY A 99 -14.05 1.27 -19.14
CA GLY A 99 -14.77 0.82 -20.32
C GLY A 99 -16.25 0.58 -20.06
N PHE A 100 -16.91 0.04 -21.07
CA PHE A 100 -18.29 -0.40 -21.02
C PHE A 100 -18.35 -1.84 -21.50
N GLU A 101 -18.90 -2.74 -20.69
CA GLU A 101 -19.05 -4.16 -21.04
C GLU A 101 -20.52 -4.54 -20.83
N ASN A 102 -21.15 -5.12 -21.86
CA ASN A 102 -22.57 -5.47 -21.87
C ASN A 102 -23.50 -4.34 -21.36
N GLY A 103 -23.23 -3.10 -21.77
CA GLY A 103 -24.03 -1.93 -21.38
C GLY A 103 -23.85 -1.47 -19.93
N LYS A 104 -22.93 -2.07 -19.17
CA LYS A 104 -22.54 -1.62 -17.82
C LYS A 104 -21.18 -0.92 -17.87
N SER A 105 -21.09 0.24 -17.22
CA SER A 105 -19.81 0.92 -17.03
C SER A 105 -18.92 0.12 -16.10
N ILE A 106 -17.74 -0.27 -16.56
CA ILE A 106 -16.69 -0.83 -15.71
C ILE A 106 -15.83 0.32 -15.20
N SER A 107 -15.77 0.46 -13.89
CA SER A 107 -14.91 1.42 -13.20
C SER A 107 -13.87 0.72 -12.34
N THR A 108 -12.66 1.27 -12.29
CA THR A 108 -11.62 0.89 -11.33
C THR A 108 -11.24 2.07 -10.44
N SER A 109 -10.44 1.84 -9.42
CA SER A 109 -9.88 2.91 -8.59
C SER A 109 -8.46 3.22 -9.05
N LYS A 110 -8.18 4.47 -9.38
CA LYS A 110 -6.84 5.01 -9.50
C LYS A 110 -6.37 5.44 -8.12
N TYR A 111 -5.25 4.89 -7.66
CA TYR A 111 -4.61 5.32 -6.43
C TYR A 111 -3.47 6.27 -6.74
N ARG A 112 -3.45 7.42 -6.08
CA ARG A 112 -2.35 8.38 -6.14
C ARG A 112 -1.63 8.36 -4.80
N ILE A 113 -0.31 8.19 -4.84
CA ILE A 113 0.54 8.06 -3.65
C ILE A 113 1.58 9.17 -3.69
N PHE A 114 1.52 10.09 -2.75
CA PHE A 114 2.47 11.22 -2.71
C PHE A 114 2.68 11.69 -1.29
N ARG A 115 3.77 12.41 -1.06
CA ARG A 115 4.08 13.04 0.22
C ARG A 115 4.33 14.51 -0.04
N ASN A 116 3.56 15.38 0.60
CA ASN A 116 3.84 16.82 0.56
C ASN A 116 5.11 17.03 1.38
N LYS A 117 6.21 17.37 0.70
CA LYS A 117 7.46 17.81 1.32
C LYS A 117 7.39 19.29 1.64
#